data_AF-A0A257L0G6-F1
#
_entry.id   AF-A0A257L0G6-F1
#
_cell.length_a   1.000
_cell.length_b   1.000
_cell.length_c   1.000
_cell.angle_alpha   90.00
_cell.angle_beta   90.00
_cell.angle_gamma   90.00
#
_symmetry.space_group_name_H-M   'P 1'
#
loop_
_entity.id
_entity.type
_entity.pdbx_description
1 polymer ?
#
loop_
_entity_poly.entity_id
_entity_poly.type
_entity_poly.pdbx_seq_one_letter_code
_entity_poly.pdbx_strand_id
1 'polypeptide(L)'
;MTPRFLLRRAALFTVLAAAATAALADEAAIRKNLAERLPNLPKIDEVSKTPVPGLYEVRLGSEVVYTDETGNHLLQGNLIDTRPRTDLPQAR
;
A
#
# COMPACT_ATOMS: atom_id res chain seq x y z
N MET A 1 7.87 -26.04 -35.32
CA MET A 1 6.88 -25.55 -34.33
C MET A 1 7.66 -24.87 -33.21
N THR A 2 7.82 -23.54 -33.29
CA THR A 2 8.80 -22.77 -32.49
C THR A 2 8.27 -22.46 -31.08
N PRO A 3 9.00 -22.76 -30.00
CA PRO A 3 8.54 -22.66 -28.61
C PRO A 3 8.64 -21.23 -28.05
N ARG A 4 8.34 -20.23 -28.87
CA ARG A 4 8.44 -18.80 -28.52
C ARG A 4 7.34 -18.33 -27.57
N PHE A 5 6.32 -19.18 -27.36
CA PHE A 5 5.19 -18.96 -26.46
C PHE A 5 5.46 -19.38 -25.00
N LEU A 6 6.39 -20.31 -24.75
CA LEU A 6 6.72 -20.72 -23.37
C LEU A 6 7.56 -19.67 -22.65
N LEU A 7 8.50 -19.02 -23.35
CA LEU A 7 9.37 -17.99 -22.76
C LEU A 7 8.59 -16.73 -22.34
N ARG A 8 7.54 -16.37 -23.09
CA ARG A 8 6.65 -15.24 -22.76
C ARG A 8 5.77 -15.49 -21.53
N ARG A 9 5.37 -16.73 -21.29
CA ARG A 9 4.56 -17.10 -20.11
C ARG A 9 5.38 -17.13 -18.81
N ALA A 10 6.64 -17.58 -18.89
CA ALA A 10 7.55 -17.54 -17.75
C ALA A 10 7.91 -16.11 -17.30
N ALA A 11 8.01 -15.17 -18.26
CA ALA A 11 8.27 -13.75 -17.96
C ALA A 11 7.10 -13.05 -17.25
N LEU A 12 5.86 -13.48 -17.48
CA LEU A 12 4.68 -12.87 -16.83
C LEU A 12 4.56 -13.27 -15.36
N PHE A 13 4.96 -14.51 -15.01
CA PHE A 13 4.96 -15.00 -13.63
C PHE A 13 6.05 -14.34 -12.76
N THR A 14 7.20 -13.98 -13.35
CA THR A 14 8.30 -13.34 -12.63
C THR A 14 8.00 -11.88 -12.28
N VAL A 15 7.31 -11.14 -13.13
CA VAL A 15 6.91 -9.74 -12.84
C VAL A 15 5.87 -9.65 -11.72
N LEU A 16 4.92 -10.59 -11.66
CA LEU A 16 3.89 -10.59 -10.63
C LEU A 16 4.45 -10.88 -9.22
N ALA A 17 5.44 -11.75 -9.11
CA ALA A 17 6.11 -12.07 -7.86
C ALA A 17 6.94 -10.89 -7.30
N ALA A 18 7.54 -10.08 -8.18
CA ALA A 18 8.30 -8.89 -7.77
C ALA A 18 7.39 -7.77 -7.22
N ALA A 19 6.17 -7.62 -7.73
CA ALA A 19 5.22 -6.62 -7.24
C ALA A 19 4.65 -6.96 -5.85
N ALA A 20 4.42 -8.24 -5.57
CA ALA A 20 3.92 -8.70 -4.28
C ALA A 20 4.97 -8.56 -3.17
N THR A 21 6.25 -8.80 -3.48
CA THR A 21 7.35 -8.66 -2.51
C THR A 21 7.62 -7.20 -2.15
N ALA A 22 7.51 -6.28 -3.11
CA ALA A 22 7.62 -4.84 -2.83
C ALA A 22 6.52 -4.36 -1.86
N ALA A 23 5.26 -4.77 -2.08
CA ALA A 23 4.15 -4.37 -1.21
C ALA A 23 4.35 -4.81 0.25
N LEU A 24 4.87 -6.02 0.48
CA LEU A 24 5.16 -6.53 1.83
C LEU A 24 6.34 -5.81 2.49
N ALA A 25 7.35 -5.40 1.72
CA ALA A 25 8.48 -4.64 2.23
C ALA A 25 8.06 -3.23 2.67
N ASP A 26 7.20 -2.57 1.88
CA ASP A 26 6.66 -1.25 2.19
C ASP A 26 5.85 -1.28 3.50
N GLU A 27 4.94 -2.24 3.65
CA GLU A 27 4.13 -2.39 4.86
C GLU A 27 5.01 -2.59 6.11
N ALA A 28 6.03 -3.45 6.03
CA ALA A 28 6.94 -3.69 7.14
C ALA A 28 7.72 -2.42 7.53
N ALA A 29 8.18 -1.64 6.54
CA ALA A 29 8.86 -0.38 6.76
C ALA A 29 7.93 0.66 7.41
N ILE A 30 6.71 0.81 6.91
CA ILE A 30 5.69 1.71 7.47
C ILE A 30 5.41 1.35 8.93
N ARG A 31 5.08 0.09 9.22
CA ARG A 31 4.77 -0.37 10.59
C ARG A 31 5.92 -0.10 11.55
N LYS A 32 7.15 -0.42 11.14
CA LYS A 32 8.36 -0.18 11.93
C LYS A 32 8.56 1.31 12.21
N ASN A 33 8.63 2.12 11.15
CA ASN A 33 9.03 3.51 11.26
C ASN A 33 7.98 4.35 11.99
N LEU A 34 6.69 4.06 11.79
CA LEU A 34 5.62 4.72 12.53
C LEU A 34 5.68 4.37 14.02
N ALA A 35 5.87 3.10 14.39
CA ALA A 35 6.00 2.70 15.79
C ALA A 35 7.24 3.33 16.47
N GLU A 36 8.37 3.43 15.76
CA GLU A 36 9.60 4.04 16.28
C GLU A 36 9.47 5.56 16.48
N ARG A 37 8.81 6.26 15.56
CA ARG A 37 8.72 7.73 15.56
C ARG A 37 7.54 8.28 16.34
N LEU A 38 6.47 7.50 16.44
CA LEU A 38 5.22 7.86 17.09
C LEU A 38 4.89 6.80 18.15
N PRO A 39 5.57 6.83 19.31
CA PRO A 39 5.42 5.79 20.33
C PRO A 39 4.00 5.74 20.96
N ASN A 40 3.23 6.81 20.82
CA ASN A 40 1.84 6.90 21.26
C ASN A 40 0.84 6.63 20.12
N LEU A 41 1.30 6.20 18.95
CA LEU A 41 0.43 5.87 17.84
C LEU A 41 -0.45 4.67 18.25
N PRO A 42 -1.76 4.72 17.97
CA PRO A 42 -2.61 3.55 18.12
C PRO A 42 -2.06 2.35 17.34
N LYS A 43 -2.50 1.14 17.72
CA LYS A 43 -2.10 -0.07 17.02
C LYS A 43 -2.51 0.01 15.55
N ILE A 44 -1.57 -0.32 14.66
CA ILE A 44 -1.83 -0.45 13.23
C ILE A 44 -2.51 -1.78 12.95
N ASP A 45 -3.77 -1.74 12.55
CA ASP A 45 -4.52 -2.92 12.18
C ASP A 45 -4.15 -3.37 10.77
N GLU A 46 -4.14 -2.42 9.83
CA GLU A 46 -3.99 -2.70 8.40
C GLU A 46 -3.18 -1.60 7.70
N VAL A 47 -2.39 -1.97 6.69
CA VAL A 47 -1.73 -1.04 5.78
C VAL A 47 -2.07 -1.45 4.36
N SER A 48 -2.66 -0.53 3.59
CA SER A 48 -3.19 -0.82 2.25
C SER A 48 -2.73 0.25 1.25
N LYS A 49 -2.44 -0.16 0.00
CA LYS A 49 -2.04 0.78 -1.05
C LYS A 49 -3.25 1.57 -1.53
N THR A 50 -3.11 2.89 -1.66
CA THR A 50 -4.14 3.71 -2.29
C THR A 50 -3.94 3.74 -3.82
N PRO A 51 -4.94 4.20 -4.59
CA PRO A 51 -4.77 4.48 -6.02
C PRO A 51 -3.80 5.63 -6.32
N VAL A 52 -3.40 6.40 -5.29
CA VAL A 52 -2.43 7.48 -5.42
C VAL A 52 -1.02 6.89 -5.27
N PRO A 53 -0.14 6.99 -6.28
CA PRO A 53 1.21 6.44 -6.22
C PRO A 53 2.00 7.00 -5.03
N GLY A 54 2.66 6.10 -4.28
CA GLY A 54 3.46 6.45 -3.11
C GLY A 54 2.66 6.75 -1.84
N LEU A 55 1.32 6.67 -1.89
CA LEU A 55 0.45 6.92 -0.74
C LEU A 55 -0.20 5.62 -0.25
N TYR A 56 -0.09 5.39 1.05
CA TYR A 56 -0.58 4.22 1.77
C TYR A 56 -1.64 4.66 2.77
N GLU A 57 -2.69 3.86 2.89
CA GLU A 57 -3.72 3.97 3.91
C GLU A 57 -3.34 3.10 5.11
N VAL A 58 -3.45 3.64 6.31
CA VAL A 58 -3.15 2.97 7.57
C VAL A 58 -4.39 3.03 8.45
N ARG A 59 -4.90 1.86 8.83
CA ARG A 59 -6.08 1.72 9.70
C ARG A 59 -5.64 1.62 11.16
N LEU A 60 -6.21 2.51 11.97
CA LEU A 60 -5.98 2.64 13.41
C LEU A 60 -7.34 2.51 14.12
N GLY A 61 -7.82 1.28 14.30
CA GLY A 61 -9.17 1.01 14.80
C GLY A 61 -10.25 1.56 13.88
N SER A 62 -10.95 2.61 14.33
CA SER A 62 -11.98 3.32 13.55
C SER A 62 -11.43 4.50 12.74
N GLU A 63 -10.15 4.83 12.91
CA GLU A 63 -9.51 5.94 12.21
C GLU A 63 -8.71 5.45 11.02
N VAL A 64 -8.62 6.30 10.00
CA VAL A 64 -7.81 6.09 8.80
C VAL A 64 -6.88 7.28 8.64
N VAL A 65 -5.59 6.99 8.49
CA VAL A 65 -4.56 7.98 8.20
C VAL A 65 -3.78 7.56 6.97
N TYR A 66 -3.10 8.51 6.33
CA TYR A 66 -2.33 8.24 5.13
C TYR A 66 -0.85 8.53 5.35
N THR A 67 0.02 7.77 4.69
CA THR A 67 1.47 7.90 4.81
C THR A 67 2.19 7.59 3.50
N ASP A 68 3.46 7.97 3.41
CA ASP A 68 4.33 7.55 2.31
C ASP A 68 4.85 6.12 2.49
N GLU A 69 5.45 5.55 1.46
CA GLU A 69 6.01 4.18 1.45
C GLU A 69 7.03 3.89 2.57
N THR A 70 7.59 4.93 3.20
CA THR A 70 8.57 4.81 4.27
C THR A 70 8.05 5.21 5.65
N GLY A 71 6.80 5.65 5.78
CA GLY A 71 6.28 6.15 7.06
C GLY A 71 6.92 7.46 7.54
N ASN A 72 7.45 8.31 6.64
CA ASN A 72 8.10 9.58 7.02
C ASN A 72 7.09 10.71 7.26
N HIS A 73 5.98 10.71 6.52
CA HIS A 73 4.95 11.74 6.61
C HIS A 73 3.60 11.11 6.96
N LEU A 74 2.80 11.79 7.79
CA LEU A 74 1.43 11.40 8.07
C LEU A 74 0.47 12.51 7.65
N LEU A 75 -0.64 12.09 7.05
CA LEU A 75 -1.73 12.94 6.62
C LEU A 75 -3.02 12.41 7.27
N GLN A 76 -3.77 13.30 7.90
CA GLN A 76 -5.04 12.98 8.53
C GLN A 76 -6.16 13.69 7.77
N GLY A 77 -7.20 12.95 7.39
CA GLY A 77 -8.32 13.47 6.61
C GLY A 77 -8.92 12.42 5.69
N ASN A 78 -9.68 12.88 4.69
CA ASN A 78 -10.33 12.00 3.72
C ASN A 78 -9.61 12.05 2.37
N LEU A 79 -9.42 10.90 1.74
CA LEU A 79 -8.96 10.81 0.36
C LEU A 79 -10.16 10.69 -0.59
N ILE A 80 -10.49 11.80 -1.25
CA ILE A 80 -11.63 11.90 -2.17
C ILE A 80 -11.16 11.64 -3.60
N ASP A 81 -11.73 10.66 -4.29
CA ASP A 81 -11.49 10.50 -5.73
C ASP A 81 -12.34 11.51 -6.51
N THR A 82 -11.67 12.46 -7.15
CA THR A 82 -12.29 13.57 -7.87
C THR A 82 -12.84 13.18 -9.24
N ARG A 83 -12.44 12.02 -9.81
CA ARG A 83 -12.90 11.59 -11.13
C ARG A 83 -14.31 10.99 -11.08
N PRO A 84 -14.61 10.00 -10.21
CA PRO A 84 -15.96 9.50 -10.02
C PRO A 84 -16.77 10.32 -9.00
N ARG A 85 -16.18 11.34 -8.34
CA ARG A 85 -16.78 12.02 -7.16
C ARG A 85 -17.32 11.02 -6.11
N THR A 86 -16.59 9.92 -5.92
CA THR A 86 -16.95 8.88 -4.96
C THR A 86 -15.79 8.75 -3.98
N ASP A 87 -16.09 8.67 -2.68
CA ASP A 87 -15.09 8.36 -1.68
C ASP A 87 -14.46 7.00 -1.99
N LEU A 88 -13.14 6.87 -1.80
CA LEU A 88 -12.51 5.56 -1.96
C LEU A 88 -13.15 4.60 -0.95
N PRO A 89 -13.62 3.41 -1.39
CA PRO A 89 -14.34 2.52 -0.49
C PRO A 89 -13.43 2.10 0.67
N GLN A 90 -13.85 2.43 1.89
CA GLN A 90 -13.29 1.95 3.15
C GLN A 90 -13.55 0.44 3.31
N ALA A 91 -12.92 -0.41 2.51
CA ALA A 91 -12.74 -1.84 2.77
C ALA A 91 -12.22 -2.52 1.50
N ARG A 92 -11.09 -3.22 1.65
CA ARG A 92 -10.98 -4.55 1.07
C ARG A 92 -10.27 -5.47 2.03
#